data_AF-A0A972KB09-F1
#
_entry.id   AF-A0A972KB09-F1
#
_cell.length_a   1.000
_cell.length_b   1.000
_cell.length_c   1.000
_cell.angle_alpha   90.00
_cell.angle_beta   90.00
_cell.angle_gamma   90.00
#
_symmetry.space_group_name_H-M   'P 1'
#
loop_
_entity.id
_entity.type
_entity.pdbx_description
1 polymer ?
#
loop_
_entity_poly.entity_id
_entity_poly.type
_entity_poly.pdbx_seq_one_letter_code
_entity_poly.pdbx_strand_id
1 'polypeptide(L)'
;MLSERDRRVLDFEERLWQLDISKQSGIRRALDMSVTRYSQILRRAMDDPDALTYAPLLTRRLRRQRDARRAQQRASTSCERRR
;
A
#
# COMPACT_ATOMS: atom_id res chain seq x y z
N MET A 1 -7.21 10.68 9.73
CA MET A 1 -8.39 11.27 9.04
C MET A 1 -8.35 10.81 7.61
N LEU A 2 -8.99 9.68 7.34
CA LEU A 2 -9.01 9.03 6.04
C LEU A 2 -9.80 9.87 5.03
N SER A 3 -9.17 10.33 3.96
CA SER A 3 -9.85 11.07 2.91
C SER A 3 -10.76 10.13 2.10
N GLU A 4 -11.81 10.66 1.48
CA GLU A 4 -12.70 9.90 0.59
C GLU A 4 -11.93 9.22 -0.54
N ARG A 5 -10.83 9.86 -0.99
CA ARG A 5 -9.93 9.30 -1.99
C ARG A 5 -9.17 8.08 -1.48
N ASP A 6 -8.78 8.07 -0.21
CA ASP A 6 -8.08 6.95 0.42
C ASP A 6 -9.03 5.75 0.61
N ARG A 7 -10.29 6.01 0.99
CA ARG A 7 -11.35 4.98 1.05
C ARG A 7 -11.59 4.33 -0.30
N ARG A 8 -11.72 5.13 -1.37
CA ARG A 8 -11.85 4.64 -2.74
C ARG A 8 -10.67 3.77 -3.19
N VAL A 9 -9.46 4.14 -2.79
CA VAL A 9 -8.24 3.37 -3.07
C VAL A 9 -8.28 2.00 -2.36
N LEU A 10 -8.73 1.96 -1.11
CA LEU A 10 -8.87 0.71 -0.34
C LEU A 10 -9.95 -0.20 -0.89
N ASP A 11 -11.14 0.34 -1.20
CA ASP A 11 -12.23 -0.41 -1.85
C ASP A 11 -11.81 -1.00 -3.19
N PHE A 12 -10.99 -0.25 -3.93
CA PHE A 12 -10.51 -0.69 -5.24
C PHE A 12 -9.59 -1.91 -5.14
N GLU A 13 -8.69 -2.00 -4.16
CA GLU A 13 -7.86 -3.22 -3.96
C GLU A 13 -8.69 -4.44 -3.61
N GLU A 14 -9.78 -4.28 -2.85
CA GLU A 14 -10.72 -5.37 -2.60
C GLU A 14 -11.51 -5.81 -3.85
N ARG A 15 -11.51 -5.02 -4.92
CA ARG A 15 -12.09 -5.45 -6.21
C ARG A 15 -11.02 -5.86 -7.21
N LEU A 16 -9.78 -5.44 -7.00
CA LEU A 16 -8.67 -5.70 -7.92
C LEU A 16 -8.32 -7.18 -8.01
N TRP A 17 -8.57 -7.98 -6.97
CA TRP A 17 -8.43 -9.43 -7.05
C TRP A 17 -9.55 -10.13 -7.83
N GLN A 18 -10.68 -9.46 -8.06
CA GLN A 18 -11.80 -9.97 -8.85
C GLN A 18 -11.70 -9.59 -10.34
N LEU A 19 -10.91 -8.56 -10.64
CA LEU A 19 -10.74 -8.04 -12.00
C LEU A 19 -9.55 -8.72 -12.68
N ASP A 20 -9.77 -9.31 -13.86
CA ASP A 20 -8.73 -9.98 -14.66
C ASP A 20 -7.82 -8.98 -15.44
N ILE A 21 -7.65 -7.78 -14.90
CA ILE A 21 -6.91 -6.68 -15.52
C ILE A 21 -5.62 -6.40 -14.75
N SER A 22 -4.60 -5.94 -15.46
CA SER A 22 -3.35 -5.48 -14.83
C SER A 22 -3.64 -4.40 -13.78
N LYS A 23 -2.97 -4.50 -12.61
CA LYS A 23 -3.08 -3.52 -11.52
C LYS A 23 -2.96 -2.09 -12.00
N GLN A 24 -2.06 -1.83 -12.95
CA GLN A 24 -1.84 -0.48 -13.47
C GLN A 24 -3.03 0.02 -14.30
N SER A 25 -3.57 -0.83 -15.17
CA SER A 25 -4.74 -0.49 -15.99
C SER A 25 -5.99 -0.31 -15.14
N GLY A 26 -6.18 -1.14 -14.12
CA GLY A 26 -7.28 -1.00 -13.16
C GLY A 26 -7.22 0.31 -12.41
N ILE A 27 -6.06 0.65 -11.84
CA ILE A 27 -5.85 1.93 -11.13
C ILE A 27 -6.13 3.11 -12.06
N ARG A 28 -5.60 3.08 -13.29
CA ARG A 28 -5.79 4.18 -14.23
C ARG A 28 -7.24 4.32 -14.68
N ARG A 29 -7.97 3.23 -14.83
CA ARG A 29 -9.37 3.24 -15.27
C ARG A 29 -10.36 3.62 -14.16
N ALA A 30 -10.12 3.16 -12.92
CA ALA A 30 -11.07 3.37 -11.82
C ALA A 30 -10.81 4.66 -11.02
N LEU A 31 -9.54 5.04 -10.88
CA LEU A 31 -9.13 6.17 -10.03
C LEU A 31 -8.56 7.35 -10.83
N ASP A 32 -8.45 7.19 -12.15
CA ASP A 32 -7.86 8.16 -13.09
C ASP A 32 -6.52 8.73 -12.60
N MET A 33 -5.69 7.85 -12.02
CA MET A 33 -4.42 8.25 -11.41
C MET A 33 -3.28 7.33 -11.82
N SER A 34 -2.06 7.86 -11.66
CA SER A 34 -0.84 7.10 -11.90
C SER A 34 -0.55 6.13 -10.75
N VAL A 35 0.09 5.01 -11.09
CA VAL A 35 0.52 3.96 -10.15
C VAL A 35 1.43 4.52 -9.05
N THR A 36 2.24 5.52 -9.38
CA THR A 36 3.11 6.22 -8.43
C THR A 36 2.30 6.95 -7.36
N ARG A 37 1.31 7.76 -7.76
CA ARG A 37 0.43 8.49 -6.83
C ARG A 37 -0.41 7.52 -5.99
N TYR A 38 -0.91 6.46 -6.61
CA TYR A 38 -1.60 5.36 -5.92
C TYR A 38 -0.74 4.76 -4.81
N SER A 39 0.53 4.43 -5.11
CA SER A 39 1.45 3.82 -4.14
C SER A 39 1.80 4.75 -2.98
N GLN A 40 1.82 6.06 -3.22
CA GLN A 40 2.04 7.09 -2.18
C GLN A 40 0.83 7.21 -1.25
N ILE A 41 -0.38 7.26 -1.82
CA ILE A 41 -1.63 7.27 -1.05
C ILE A 41 -1.71 6.02 -0.17
N LEU A 42 -1.50 4.85 -0.76
CA LEU A 42 -1.52 3.58 -0.03
C LEU A 42 -0.53 3.59 1.14
N ARG A 43 0.69 4.11 0.93
CA ARG A 43 1.71 4.19 1.98
C ARG A 43 1.31 5.11 3.13
N ARG A 44 0.68 6.25 2.83
CA ARG A 44 0.13 7.17 3.83
C ARG A 44 -1.05 6.56 4.58
N ALA A 45 -1.97 5.92 3.86
CA ALA A 45 -3.14 5.26 4.44
C ALA A 45 -2.72 4.14 5.42
N MET A 46 -1.65 3.39 5.15
CA MET A 46 -1.13 2.38 6.08
C MET A 46 -0.68 2.93 7.44
N ASP A 47 -0.29 4.22 7.49
CA ASP A 47 0.15 4.88 8.72
C ASP A 47 -1.02 5.58 9.45
N ASP A 48 -2.22 5.65 8.85
CA ASP A 48 -3.43 6.25 9.46
C ASP A 48 -4.26 5.18 10.20
N PRO A 49 -4.62 5.38 11.48
CA PRO A 49 -5.46 4.44 12.22
C PRO A 49 -6.85 4.24 11.60
N ASP A 50 -7.36 5.23 10.85
CA ASP A 50 -8.68 5.12 10.21
C ASP A 50 -8.71 4.07 9.09
N ALA A 51 -7.58 3.84 8.40
CA ALA A 51 -7.47 2.77 7.40
C ALA A 51 -7.53 1.38 8.05
N LEU A 52 -7.07 1.26 9.29
CA LEU A 52 -7.16 0.04 10.07
C LEU A 52 -8.62 -0.29 10.42
N THR A 53 -9.42 0.74 10.71
CA THR A 53 -10.87 0.61 10.98
C THR A 53 -11.65 0.25 9.73
N TYR A 54 -11.27 0.83 8.58
CA TYR A 54 -11.97 0.60 7.31
C TYR A 54 -11.64 -0.77 6.69
N ALA A 55 -10.35 -1.10 6.55
CA ALA A 55 -9.89 -2.33 5.92
C ALA A 55 -8.77 -3.00 6.76
N PRO A 56 -9.12 -3.63 7.89
CA PRO A 56 -8.13 -4.18 8.84
C PRO A 56 -7.27 -5.29 8.24
N LEU A 57 -7.83 -6.17 7.40
CA LEU A 57 -7.11 -7.29 6.81
C LEU A 57 -6.08 -6.84 5.78
N LEU A 58 -6.48 -5.92 4.89
CA LEU A 58 -5.60 -5.34 3.88
C LEU A 58 -4.43 -4.59 4.55
N THR A 59 -4.74 -3.74 5.53
CA THR A 59 -3.74 -2.94 6.24
C THR A 59 -2.75 -3.81 7.01
N ARG A 60 -3.21 -4.88 7.68
CA ARG A 60 -2.32 -5.84 8.37
C ARG A 60 -1.38 -6.58 7.41
N ARG A 61 -1.90 -7.03 6.26
CA ARG A 61 -1.08 -7.71 5.23
C ARG A 61 0.00 -6.78 4.67
N LEU A 62 -0.38 -5.54 4.37
CA LEU A 62 0.52 -4.52 3.84
C LEU A 62 1.59 -4.09 4.86
N ARG A 63 1.21 -3.94 6.14
CA ARG A 63 2.17 -3.70 7.24
C ARG A 63 3.18 -4.83 7.38
N ARG A 64 2.75 -6.10 7.35
CA ARG A 64 3.67 -7.25 7.36
C ARG A 64 4.66 -7.22 6.19
N GLN A 65 4.20 -6.92 4.97
CA GLN A 65 5.11 -6.79 3.83
C GLN A 65 6.12 -5.65 4.01
N ARG A 66 5.72 -4.53 4.63
CA ARG A 66 6.63 -3.42 4.94
C ARG A 66 7.68 -3.82 5.98
N ASP A 67 7.27 -4.51 7.04
CA ASP A 67 8.17 -4.94 8.11
C ASP A 67 9.18 -5.98 7.60
N ALA A 68 8.75 -6.91 6.74
CA ALA A 68 9.65 -7.83 6.05
C ALA A 68 10.69 -7.10 5.18
N ARG A 69 10.28 -6.08 4.41
CA ARG A 69 11.21 -5.25 3.62
C ARG A 69 12.19 -4.47 4.50
N ARG A 70 11.72 -3.91 5.62
CA ARG A 70 12.57 -3.18 6.58
C ARG A 70 13.58 -4.11 7.26
N ALA A 71 13.19 -5.34 7.60
CA ALA A 71 14.09 -6.34 8.15
C ALA A 71 15.21 -6.70 7.16
N GLN A 72 14.87 -6.90 5.88
CA GLN A 72 15.86 -7.16 4.81
C GLN A 72 16.86 -5.99 4.65
N GLN A 73 16.35 -4.75 4.66
CA GLN A 73 17.17 -3.54 4.53
C GLN A 73 18.13 -3.35 5.70
N ARG A 74 17.66 -3.58 6.93
CA ARG A 74 18.50 -3.50 8.14
C ARG A 74 19.65 -4.52 8.12
N ALA A 75 19.39 -5.73 7.62
CA ALA A 75 20.43 -6.74 7.44
C ALA A 75 21.50 -6.32 6.42
N SER A 76 21.11 -5.63 5.34
CA SER A 76 22.07 -5.12 4.33
C SER A 76 22.84 -3.88 4.79
N THR A 77 22.23 -2.97 5.55
CA THR A 77 22.91 -1.72 5.99
C THR A 77 23.90 -1.92 7.13
N SER A 78 23.91 -3.10 7.78
CA SER A 78 24.85 -3.39 8.88
C SER A 78 26.23 -3.89 8.40
N CYS A 79 26.45 -4.10 7.10
CA CYS A 79 27.74 -4.55 6.56
C CYS A 79 28.70 -3.39 6.19
N GLU A 80 28.22 -2.14 6.19
CA GLU A 80 28.99 -0.98 5.69
C GLU A 80 29.39 0.01 6.80
N ARG A 81 29.98 -0.52 7.90
CA ARG A 81 30.69 0.33 8.89
C ARG A 81 31.72 -0.46 9.69
N ARG A 82 32.66 -1.09 9.00
CA ARG A 82 33.89 -1.61 9.62
C ARG A 82 35.03 -1.64 8.60
N ARG A 83 35.64 -0.49 8.35
CA ARG A 83 37.05 -0.35 7.94
C ARG A 83 37.59 0.94 8.53
#